data_AF-A0A7S4C5Q1-F1
#
_entry.id   AF-A0A7S4C5Q1-F1
#
_cell.length_a   1.000
_cell.length_b   1.000
_cell.length_c   1.000
_cell.angle_alpha   90.00
_cell.angle_beta   90.00
_cell.angle_gamma   90.00
#
_symmetry.space_group_name_H-M   'P 1'
#
loop_
_entity.id
_entity.type
_entity.pdbx_description
1 polymer ?
#
loop_
_entity_poly.entity_id
_entity_poly.type
_entity_poly.pdbx_seq_one_letter_code
_entity_poly.pdbx_strand_id
1 'polypeptide(L)'
;LKRGLCASGHTANEVETEQIVADGSRGALHTGCICGAVQLRGSIPLVWGHGEQKQIVPRPDIHLQNIDPSYEYTLRHFELLWRRYGAPVIVFDLVRQTEKKARESLLGAALANALNALQSRLDREGHPHRESGLRYVP
;
A
#
# COMPACT_ATOMS: atom_id res chain seq x y z
N LEU A 1 14.66 -11.35 -3.46
CA LEU A 1 14.06 -10.12 -2.92
C LEU A 1 12.75 -10.47 -2.24
N LYS A 2 12.59 -10.12 -0.95
CA LYS A 2 11.31 -10.30 -0.23
C LYS A 2 10.25 -9.39 -0.85
N ARG A 3 9.01 -9.87 -0.93
CA ARG A 3 7.86 -9.19 -1.54
C ARG A 3 6.65 -9.36 -0.64
N GLY A 4 5.66 -8.50 -0.86
CA GLY A 4 4.40 -8.54 -0.14
C GLY A 4 4.51 -8.11 1.31
N LEU A 5 3.58 -8.61 2.10
CA LEU A 5 3.30 -8.23 3.47
C LEU A 5 3.70 -9.34 4.45
N CYS A 6 4.24 -8.96 5.61
CA CYS A 6 4.45 -9.90 6.72
C CYS A 6 3.31 -9.83 7.75
N ALA A 7 3.25 -10.83 8.64
CA ALA A 7 2.21 -10.94 9.67
C ALA A 7 2.13 -9.73 10.63
N SER A 8 3.21 -8.95 10.78
CA SER A 8 3.21 -7.75 11.62
C SER A 8 2.67 -6.49 10.91
N GLY A 9 2.24 -6.58 9.64
CA GLY A 9 1.70 -5.44 8.89
C GLY A 9 2.75 -4.63 8.11
N HIS A 10 4.01 -5.10 8.02
CA HIS A 10 5.06 -4.38 7.27
C HIS A 10 5.18 -4.89 5.84
N THR A 11 5.16 -3.98 4.87
CA THR A 11 5.38 -4.30 3.47
C THR A 11 6.87 -4.34 3.15
N ALA A 12 7.28 -5.21 2.25
CA ALA A 12 8.64 -5.20 1.72
C ALA A 12 8.85 -4.00 0.78
N ASN A 13 10.08 -3.50 0.69
CA ASN A 13 10.48 -2.43 -0.24
C ASN A 13 9.67 -1.13 -0.06
N GLU A 14 9.22 -0.83 1.16
CA GLU A 14 8.61 0.46 1.52
C GLU A 14 9.64 1.59 1.42
N VAL A 15 9.25 2.68 0.77
CA VAL A 15 10.02 3.91 0.58
C VAL A 15 9.11 5.08 0.89
N GLU A 16 9.59 5.97 1.74
CA GLU A 16 8.98 7.27 2.02
C GLU A 16 9.75 8.35 1.25
N THR A 17 9.01 9.17 0.51
CA THR A 17 9.55 10.34 -0.19
C THR A 17 8.85 11.58 0.34
N GLU A 18 9.61 12.50 0.91
CA GLU A 18 9.12 13.80 1.37
C GLU A 18 9.62 14.91 0.47
N GLN A 19 8.70 15.73 -0.04
CA GLN A 19 9.01 16.99 -0.69
C GLN A 19 8.82 18.13 0.30
N ILE A 20 9.90 18.82 0.63
CA ILE A 20 9.89 20.00 1.50
C ILE A 20 10.08 21.25 0.64
N VAL A 21 9.22 22.23 0.81
CA VAL A 21 9.30 23.54 0.14
C VAL A 21 9.39 24.62 1.21
N ALA A 22 10.36 25.52 1.06
CA ALA A 22 10.52 26.67 1.94
C ALA A 22 10.41 27.96 1.11
N ASP A 23 9.60 28.90 1.59
CA ASP A 23 9.44 30.21 0.99
C ASP A 23 10.59 31.15 1.41
N GLY A 24 11.46 31.48 0.47
CA GLY A 24 12.58 32.41 0.67
C GLY A 24 12.26 33.88 0.38
N SER A 25 11.01 34.21 0.00
CA SER A 25 10.63 35.54 -0.48
C SER A 25 10.80 36.67 0.55
N ARG A 26 10.84 36.35 1.85
CA ARG A 26 10.93 37.32 2.95
C ARG A 26 12.36 37.58 3.45
N GLY A 27 13.39 37.17 2.70
CA GLY A 27 14.80 37.50 2.97
C GLY A 27 15.41 36.83 4.20
N ALA A 28 14.63 36.11 5.01
CA ALA A 28 15.12 35.32 6.13
C ALA A 28 14.32 34.02 6.34
N LEU A 29 15.03 32.93 6.64
CA LEU A 29 14.45 31.60 6.83
C LEU A 29 13.41 31.54 7.98
N HIS A 30 13.48 32.46 8.94
CA HIS A 30 12.60 32.52 10.11
C HIS A 30 11.29 33.30 9.87
N THR A 31 11.11 33.93 8.71
CA THR A 31 9.91 34.70 8.36
C THR A 31 9.13 34.12 7.19
N GLY A 32 9.67 33.06 6.56
CA GLY A 32 9.04 32.31 5.46
C GLY A 32 8.16 31.16 5.95
N CYS A 33 7.33 30.64 5.04
CA CYS A 33 6.55 29.43 5.28
C CYS A 33 7.34 28.18 4.84
N ILE A 34 7.18 27.08 5.57
CA ILE A 34 7.71 25.77 5.17
C ILE A 34 6.51 24.83 5.06
N CYS A 35 6.45 24.05 3.98
CA CYS A 35 5.49 22.97 3.82
C CYS A 35 6.19 21.67 3.41
N GLY A 36 5.57 20.55 3.74
CA GLY A 36 6.03 19.21 3.41
C GLY A 36 4.89 18.39 2.80
N ALA A 37 5.21 17.52 1.85
CA ALA A 37 4.30 16.54 1.29
C ALA A 37 4.99 15.18 1.22
N VAL A 38 4.38 14.17 1.86
CA VAL A 38 4.93 12.81 1.95
C VAL A 38 4.17 11.87 1.02
N GLN A 39 4.90 11.03 0.30
CA GLN A 39 4.38 9.94 -0.53
C GLN A 39 5.05 8.62 -0.15
N LEU A 40 4.26 7.55 -0.15
CA LEU A 40 4.76 6.20 0.15
C LEU A 40 4.67 5.32 -1.10
N ARG A 41 5.70 4.49 -1.29
CA ARG A 41 5.71 3.42 -2.27
C ARG A 41 6.21 2.15 -1.60
N GLY A 42 5.45 1.07 -1.69
CA GLY A 42 5.83 -0.23 -1.13
C GLY A 42 5.41 -1.40 -2.00
N SER A 43 5.69 -2.62 -1.55
CA SER A 43 5.05 -3.80 -2.11
C SER A 43 3.54 -3.77 -1.83
N ILE A 44 2.75 -4.35 -2.72
CA ILE A 44 1.30 -4.51 -2.53
C ILE A 44 1.04 -5.23 -1.18
N PRO A 45 0.17 -4.69 -0.30
CA PRO A 45 -0.02 -5.14 1.08
C PRO A 45 -0.87 -6.42 1.15
N LEU A 46 -0.42 -7.46 0.47
CA LEU A 46 -0.96 -8.81 0.50
C LEU A 46 0.17 -9.80 0.77
N VAL A 47 -0.18 -11.00 1.23
CA VAL A 47 0.81 -12.07 1.35
C VAL A 47 1.01 -12.71 -0.03
N TRP A 48 2.10 -12.33 -0.70
CA TRP A 48 2.42 -12.80 -2.04
C TRP A 48 3.92 -12.86 -2.28
N GLY A 49 4.33 -13.67 -3.26
CA GLY A 49 5.71 -13.74 -3.66
C GLY A 49 5.87 -14.44 -5.00
N HIS A 50 7.13 -14.57 -5.39
CA HIS A 50 7.51 -15.53 -6.43
C HIS A 50 7.72 -16.87 -5.76
N GLY A 51 7.22 -17.95 -6.35
CA GLY A 51 7.39 -19.31 -5.81
C GLY A 51 8.87 -19.70 -5.71
N GLU A 52 9.15 -20.91 -5.22
CA GLU A 52 10.53 -21.41 -5.12
C GLU A 52 11.23 -21.38 -6.48
N GLN A 53 12.20 -20.47 -6.63
CA GLN A 53 12.96 -20.31 -7.86
C GLN A 53 14.14 -21.29 -7.85
N LYS A 54 13.95 -22.50 -8.38
CA LYS A 54 15.03 -23.48 -8.60
C LYS A 54 16.03 -23.04 -9.68
N GLN A 55 15.63 -22.12 -10.55
CA GLN A 55 16.44 -21.53 -11.62
C GLN A 55 16.12 -20.05 -11.79
N ILE A 56 17.06 -19.28 -12.35
CA ILE A 56 16.86 -17.86 -12.67
C ILE A 56 15.92 -17.77 -13.88
N VAL A 57 14.66 -17.43 -13.63
CA VAL A 57 13.65 -17.17 -14.67
C VAL A 57 13.54 -15.65 -14.87
N PRO A 58 13.58 -15.13 -16.12
CA PRO A 58 13.51 -13.69 -16.38
C PRO A 58 12.24 -13.01 -15.86
N ARG A 59 11.14 -13.74 -15.77
CA ARG A 59 9.85 -13.27 -15.24
C ARG A 59 9.19 -14.36 -14.38
N PRO A 60 9.54 -14.45 -13.10
CA PRO A 60 8.95 -15.45 -12.21
C PRO A 60 7.45 -15.25 -12.01
N ASP A 61 6.69 -16.33 -11.96
CA ASP A 61 5.25 -16.26 -11.73
C ASP A 61 4.91 -15.72 -10.33
N ILE A 62 3.79 -15.00 -10.23
CA ILE A 62 3.29 -14.38 -9.00
C ILE A 62 2.32 -15.36 -8.34
N HIS A 63 2.53 -15.60 -7.05
CA HIS A 63 1.68 -16.46 -6.24
C HIS A 63 1.13 -15.67 -5.05
N LEU A 64 -0.19 -15.55 -5.00
CA LEU A 64 -0.93 -15.13 -3.81
C LEU A 64 -0.96 -16.31 -2.83
N GLN A 65 -0.65 -16.04 -1.57
CA GLN A 65 -0.64 -17.06 -0.53
C GLN A 65 -1.90 -16.90 0.32
N ASN A 66 -2.66 -17.98 0.46
CA ASN A 66 -3.89 -18.00 1.26
C ASN A 66 -3.59 -18.17 2.77
N ILE A 67 -2.69 -17.34 3.31
CA ILE A 67 -2.27 -17.37 4.71
C ILE A 67 -3.10 -16.39 5.55
N ASP A 68 -3.61 -15.33 4.92
CA ASP A 68 -4.40 -14.27 5.56
C ASP A 68 -5.78 -14.13 4.89
N PRO A 69 -6.66 -15.14 5.04
CA PRO A 69 -7.96 -15.15 4.36
C PRO A 69 -8.92 -14.06 4.85
N SER A 70 -8.72 -13.56 6.07
CA SER A 70 -9.51 -12.47 6.67
C SER A 70 -8.90 -11.08 6.47
N TYR A 71 -7.76 -10.97 5.77
CA TYR A 71 -7.00 -9.73 5.56
C TYR A 71 -6.57 -9.03 6.85
N GLU A 72 -6.25 -9.78 7.89
CA GLU A 72 -5.84 -9.26 9.19
C GLU A 72 -4.47 -8.57 9.14
N TYR A 73 -3.52 -9.14 8.38
CA TYR A 73 -2.22 -8.50 8.20
C TYR A 73 -2.38 -7.23 7.36
N THR A 74 -3.25 -7.28 6.34
CA THR A 74 -3.54 -6.12 5.49
C THR A 74 -4.24 -5.02 6.30
N LEU A 75 -5.19 -5.32 7.19
CA LEU A 75 -5.74 -4.29 8.07
C LEU A 75 -4.64 -3.68 8.93
N ARG A 76 -3.83 -4.52 9.58
CA ARG A 76 -2.73 -4.06 10.43
C ARG A 76 -1.78 -3.12 9.70
N HIS A 77 -1.52 -3.36 8.41
CA HIS A 77 -0.76 -2.43 7.59
C HIS A 77 -1.38 -1.04 7.53
N PHE A 78 -2.68 -0.95 7.24
CA PHE A 78 -3.39 0.33 7.20
C PHE A 78 -3.54 1.00 8.57
N GLU A 79 -3.69 0.22 9.65
CA GLU A 79 -3.65 0.75 11.02
C GLU A 79 -2.31 1.42 11.35
N LEU A 80 -1.20 0.83 10.92
CA LEU A 80 0.13 1.43 11.08
C LEU A 80 0.26 2.72 10.27
N LEU A 81 -0.29 2.76 9.04
CA LEU A 81 -0.29 3.96 8.22
C LEU A 81 -1.16 5.07 8.82
N TRP A 82 -2.37 4.77 9.28
CA TRP A 82 -3.24 5.74 9.96
C TRP A 82 -2.59 6.28 11.23
N ARG A 83 -1.90 5.43 11.99
CA ARG A 83 -1.18 5.88 13.18
C ARG A 83 -0.04 6.84 12.85
N ARG A 84 0.62 6.66 11.70
CA ARG A 84 1.80 7.46 11.32
C ARG A 84 1.43 8.75 10.56
N TYR A 85 0.47 8.69 9.64
CA TYR A 85 0.15 9.80 8.73
C TYR A 85 -1.29 10.31 8.86
N GLY A 86 -2.14 9.65 9.64
CA GLY A 86 -3.56 9.96 9.73
C GLY A 86 -4.38 9.41 8.57
N ALA A 87 -5.65 9.81 8.52
CA ALA A 87 -6.58 9.49 7.45
C ALA A 87 -6.89 10.75 6.60
N PRO A 88 -7.20 10.60 5.31
CA PRO A 88 -7.30 9.34 4.55
C PRO A 88 -5.94 8.77 4.14
N VAL A 89 -5.85 7.44 4.03
CA VAL A 89 -4.83 6.76 3.23
C VAL A 89 -5.41 6.51 1.84
N ILE A 90 -4.75 7.03 0.82
CA ILE A 90 -5.14 6.88 -0.59
C ILE A 90 -4.20 5.87 -1.26
N VAL A 91 -4.75 4.76 -1.72
CA VAL A 91 -4.01 3.69 -2.41
C VAL A 91 -4.18 3.88 -3.92
N PHE A 92 -3.11 4.28 -4.59
CA PHE A 92 -3.04 4.33 -6.04
C PHE A 92 -2.52 2.99 -6.58
N ASP A 93 -3.36 2.26 -7.30
CA ASP A 93 -2.96 1.04 -8.01
C ASP A 93 -2.56 1.39 -9.45
N LEU A 94 -1.29 1.18 -9.78
CA LEU A 94 -0.73 1.37 -11.12
C LEU A 94 -0.28 0.03 -11.73
N VAL A 95 -0.79 -1.09 -11.19
CA VAL A 95 -0.56 -2.42 -11.72
C VAL A 95 -0.97 -2.48 -13.18
N ARG A 96 -0.13 -3.13 -13.98
CA ARG A 96 -0.39 -3.30 -15.40
C ARG A 96 -1.67 -4.13 -15.61
N GLN A 97 -2.72 -3.49 -16.14
CA GLN A 97 -4.01 -4.12 -16.37
C GLN A 97 -4.02 -5.01 -17.64
N THR A 98 -3.32 -4.59 -18.71
CA THR A 98 -3.33 -5.29 -20.00
C THR A 98 -2.05 -6.10 -20.22
N GLU A 99 -2.16 -7.42 -20.15
CA GLU A 99 -1.06 -8.37 -20.33
C GLU A 99 -1.45 -9.54 -21.24
N LYS A 100 -0.47 -10.15 -21.94
CA LYS A 100 -0.71 -11.38 -22.73
C LYS A 100 -1.01 -12.61 -21.85
N LYS A 101 -0.38 -12.67 -20.67
CA LYS A 101 -0.59 -13.67 -19.62
C LYS A 101 -0.85 -12.88 -18.34
N ALA A 102 -2.03 -13.04 -17.74
CA ALA A 102 -2.38 -12.37 -16.49
C ALA A 102 -1.40 -12.77 -15.39
N ARG A 103 -0.61 -11.80 -14.90
CA ARG A 103 0.37 -12.00 -13.83
C ARG A 103 0.24 -10.89 -12.82
N GLU A 104 0.50 -9.65 -13.23
CA GLU A 104 0.36 -8.49 -12.36
C GLU A 104 -1.11 -8.12 -12.18
N SER A 105 -1.92 -8.24 -13.23
CA SER A 105 -3.37 -7.95 -13.14
C SER A 105 -4.12 -8.82 -12.12
N LEU A 106 -3.64 -10.04 -11.85
CA LEU A 106 -4.18 -10.90 -10.78
C LEU A 106 -3.92 -10.29 -9.39
N LEU A 107 -2.77 -9.67 -9.21
CA LEU A 107 -2.37 -9.02 -7.96
C LEU A 107 -3.16 -7.72 -7.73
N GLY A 108 -3.39 -6.94 -8.80
CA GLY A 108 -4.27 -5.76 -8.75
C GLY A 108 -5.71 -6.14 -8.42
N ALA A 109 -6.27 -7.16 -9.06
CA ALA A 109 -7.60 -7.68 -8.74
C ALA A 109 -7.70 -8.17 -7.28
N ALA A 110 -6.67 -8.87 -6.79
CA ALA A 110 -6.62 -9.31 -5.40
C ALA A 110 -6.53 -8.14 -4.41
N LEU A 111 -5.78 -7.09 -4.74
CA LEU A 111 -5.71 -5.88 -3.93
C LEU A 111 -7.08 -5.20 -3.85
N ALA A 112 -7.73 -4.98 -4.99
CA ALA A 112 -9.08 -4.41 -5.04
C ALA A 112 -10.07 -5.21 -4.17
N ASN A 113 -10.06 -6.54 -4.28
CA ASN A 113 -10.92 -7.41 -3.47
C ASN A 113 -10.63 -7.29 -1.97
N ALA A 114 -9.35 -7.26 -1.58
CA ALA A 114 -8.96 -7.12 -0.19
C ALA A 114 -9.39 -5.76 0.39
N LEU A 115 -9.19 -4.67 -0.35
CA LEU A 115 -9.58 -3.32 0.11
C LEU A 115 -11.11 -3.20 0.22
N ASN A 116 -11.88 -3.78 -0.71
CA ASN A 116 -13.33 -3.82 -0.63
C ASN A 116 -13.84 -4.64 0.57
N ALA A 117 -13.23 -5.79 0.81
CA ALA A 117 -13.55 -6.64 1.96
C ALA A 117 -13.22 -5.94 3.29
N LEU A 118 -12.07 -5.28 3.36
CA LEU A 118 -11.69 -4.47 4.52
C LEU A 118 -12.66 -3.32 4.73
N GLN A 119 -13.00 -2.56 3.69
CA GLN A 119 -13.96 -1.47 3.81
C GLN A 119 -15.30 -1.95 4.39
N SER A 120 -15.83 -3.05 3.84
CA SER A 120 -17.07 -3.68 4.35
C SER A 120 -16.94 -4.12 5.82
N ARG A 121 -15.76 -4.61 6.22
CA ARG A 121 -15.47 -5.02 7.60
C ARG A 121 -15.45 -3.81 8.53
N LEU A 122 -14.76 -2.73 8.14
CA LEU A 122 -14.67 -1.49 8.91
C LEU A 122 -16.04 -0.88 9.15
N ASP A 123 -16.90 -0.88 8.13
CA ASP A 123 -18.28 -0.40 8.22
C ASP A 123 -19.08 -1.23 9.23
N ARG A 124 -19.03 -2.56 9.12
CA ARG A 124 -19.74 -3.49 10.00
C ARG A 124 -19.29 -3.39 11.46
N GLU A 125 -18.00 -3.20 11.70
CA GLU A 125 -17.40 -3.12 13.05
C GLU A 125 -17.47 -1.70 13.64
N GLY A 126 -17.98 -0.73 12.87
CA GLY A 126 -18.07 0.65 13.32
C GLY A 126 -16.71 1.30 13.56
N HIS A 127 -15.67 0.85 12.84
CA HIS A 127 -14.30 1.30 13.04
C HIS A 127 -14.14 2.83 12.87
N PRO A 128 -13.26 3.52 13.64
CA PRO A 128 -13.10 4.98 13.54
C PRO A 128 -12.78 5.51 12.14
N HIS A 129 -12.17 4.68 11.31
CA HIS A 129 -11.73 5.00 9.94
C HIS A 129 -12.68 4.48 8.85
N ARG A 130 -13.93 4.11 9.19
CA ARG A 130 -14.85 3.46 8.24
C ARG A 130 -15.33 4.37 7.09
N GLU A 131 -15.64 5.64 7.32
CA GLU A 131 -16.25 6.50 6.27
C GLU A 131 -15.24 7.13 5.29
N SER A 132 -13.99 7.31 5.72
CA SER A 132 -12.97 8.05 4.93
C SER A 132 -11.54 7.64 5.25
N GLY A 133 -11.33 6.50 5.92
CA GLY A 133 -10.00 6.02 6.28
C GLY A 133 -9.17 5.56 5.10
N LEU A 134 -9.79 4.84 4.18
CA LEU A 134 -9.13 4.17 3.08
C LEU A 134 -9.83 4.51 1.76
N ARG A 135 -9.06 5.01 0.80
CA ARG A 135 -9.56 5.30 -0.54
C ARG A 135 -8.75 4.53 -1.57
N TYR A 136 -9.42 3.75 -2.39
CA TYR A 136 -8.79 3.01 -3.49
C TYR A 136 -8.95 3.76 -4.82
N VAL A 137 -7.87 3.87 -5.58
CA VAL A 137 -7.83 4.48 -6.92
C VAL A 137 -7.17 3.47 -7.88
N PRO A 138 -7.96 2.76 -8.72
CA PRO A 138 -7.48 1.74 -9.65
C PRO A 138 -6.83 2.30 -10.93
#